data_AF-A0A5P9J8I4-F1
#
_entry.id   AF-A0A5P9J8I4-F1
#
_cell.length_a   1.000
_cell.length_b   1.000
_cell.length_c   1.000
_cell.angle_alpha   90.00
_cell.angle_beta   90.00
_cell.angle_gamma   90.00
#
_symmetry.space_group_name_H-M   'P 1'
#
loop_
_entity.id
_entity.type
_entity.pdbx_description
1 polymer ?
#
loop_
_entity_poly.entity_id
_entity_poly.type
_entity_poly.pdbx_seq_one_letter_code
_entity_poly.pdbx_strand_id
1 'polypeptide(L)'
;MIEISHKTAAAVVLDAKADVTLNDLPGIVGWLLMQSDVQVHSLGLGVTGETLEYMTDHGRLTLEIRGTEDGTRQIDIACTALVRGNREVGRQLCFQIVRRLIARTKVSSIYWQPTRQRIVPTDFTWADLEAAPKRLAS
;
A
#
# COMPACT_ATOMS: atom_id res chain seq x y z
N MET A 1 9.02 22.44 15.48
CA MET A 1 9.54 21.05 15.57
C MET A 1 9.27 20.42 14.21
N ILE A 2 10.30 20.03 13.45
CA ILE A 2 10.11 19.46 12.10
C ILE A 2 9.82 17.97 12.29
N GLU A 3 8.56 17.58 12.12
CA GLU A 3 8.13 16.19 11.98
C GLU A 3 8.73 15.65 10.68
N ILE A 4 9.77 14.83 10.79
CA ILE A 4 10.32 14.13 9.62
C ILE A 4 9.44 12.90 9.42
N SER A 5 8.47 13.00 8.51
CA SER A 5 7.63 11.89 8.10
C SER A 5 8.28 11.12 6.94
N HIS A 6 8.17 9.79 6.98
CA HIS A 6 8.63 8.93 5.89
C HIS A 6 7.45 8.32 5.16
N LYS A 7 7.29 8.65 3.89
CA LYS A 7 6.24 8.11 3.01
C LYS A 7 6.78 6.94 2.19
N THR A 8 6.13 5.79 2.33
CA THR A 8 6.24 4.66 1.40
C THR A 8 4.96 4.55 0.61
N ALA A 9 5.05 4.28 -0.69
CA ALA A 9 3.87 4.13 -1.53
C ALA A 9 4.01 3.00 -2.54
N ALA A 10 2.87 2.44 -2.91
CA ALA A 10 2.74 1.41 -3.92
C ALA A 10 1.48 1.68 -4.73
N ALA A 11 1.51 1.37 -6.03
CA ALA A 11 0.32 1.34 -6.87
C ALA A 11 0.09 -0.10 -7.33
N VAL A 12 -1.07 -0.64 -7.02
CA VAL A 12 -1.44 -2.02 -7.33
C VAL A 12 -2.46 -2.01 -8.46
N VAL A 13 -2.05 -2.48 -9.64
CA VAL A 13 -2.93 -2.57 -10.80
C VAL A 13 -3.67 -3.90 -10.75
N LEU A 14 -4.99 -3.84 -10.81
CA LEU A 14 -5.85 -5.01 -10.79
C LEU A 14 -6.02 -5.60 -12.20
N ASP A 15 -6.27 -6.90 -12.27
CA ASP A 15 -6.74 -7.54 -13.49
C ASP A 15 -8.17 -7.07 -13.82
N ALA A 16 -8.55 -7.03 -15.10
CA ALA A 16 -9.91 -6.67 -15.51
C ALA A 16 -10.99 -7.54 -14.84
N LYS A 17 -10.66 -8.78 -14.49
CA LYS A 17 -11.54 -9.75 -13.82
C LYS A 17 -11.45 -9.73 -12.29
N ALA A 18 -10.83 -8.71 -11.69
CA ALA A 18 -10.68 -8.63 -10.25
C ALA A 18 -11.97 -8.14 -9.57
N ASP A 19 -12.61 -8.96 -8.75
CA ASP A 19 -13.82 -8.56 -8.01
C ASP A 19 -13.49 -7.93 -6.65
N VAL A 20 -12.69 -6.85 -6.66
CA VAL A 20 -12.45 -6.04 -5.45
C VAL A 20 -13.04 -4.65 -5.60
N THR A 21 -13.79 -4.26 -4.59
CA THR A 21 -14.40 -2.94 -4.42
C THR A 21 -13.77 -2.22 -3.22
N LEU A 22 -14.01 -0.91 -3.08
CA LEU A 22 -13.53 -0.20 -1.89
C LEU A 22 -14.13 -0.80 -0.61
N ASN A 23 -15.35 -1.34 -0.63
CA ASN A 23 -16.01 -1.94 0.53
C ASN A 23 -15.26 -3.16 1.10
N ASP A 24 -14.44 -3.82 0.29
CA ASP A 24 -13.63 -4.96 0.71
C ASP A 24 -12.34 -4.52 1.42
N LEU A 25 -11.83 -3.33 1.08
CA LEU A 25 -10.55 -2.83 1.59
C LEU A 25 -10.55 -2.62 3.11
N PRO A 26 -11.60 -2.06 3.74
CA PRO A 26 -11.64 -1.91 5.18
C PRO A 26 -11.42 -3.21 5.95
N GLY A 27 -12.05 -4.30 5.49
CA GLY A 27 -11.90 -5.62 6.10
C GLY A 27 -10.50 -6.20 5.88
N ILE A 28 -9.95 -6.06 4.68
CA ILE A 28 -8.60 -6.55 4.34
C ILE A 28 -7.53 -5.83 5.17
N VAL A 29 -7.60 -4.50 5.21
CA VAL A 29 -6.62 -3.66 5.90
C VAL A 29 -6.81 -3.72 7.40
N GLY A 30 -8.04 -3.58 7.90
CA GLY A 30 -8.33 -3.62 9.34
C GLY A 30 -7.89 -4.92 9.99
N TRP A 31 -8.13 -6.07 9.33
CA TRP A 31 -7.66 -7.37 9.82
C TRP A 31 -6.13 -7.45 9.86
N LEU A 32 -5.44 -6.91 8.86
CA LEU A 32 -3.98 -6.90 8.80
C LEU A 32 -3.35 -6.01 9.87
N LEU A 33 -3.92 -4.83 10.10
CA LEU A 33 -3.48 -3.93 11.17
C LEU A 33 -3.64 -4.59 12.54
N MET A 34 -4.78 -5.25 12.77
CA MET A 34 -5.04 -6.00 14.00
C MET A 34 -4.03 -7.15 14.22
N GLN A 35 -3.67 -7.89 13.15
CA GLN A 35 -2.66 -8.95 13.25
C GLN A 35 -1.24 -8.45 13.48
N SER A 36 -0.98 -7.19 13.16
CA SER A 36 0.35 -6.56 13.26
C SER A 36 0.51 -5.77 14.55
N ASP A 37 -0.41 -5.91 15.51
CA ASP A 37 -0.47 -5.16 16.77
C ASP A 37 -0.48 -3.63 16.57
N VAL A 38 -1.05 -3.17 15.45
CA VAL A 38 -1.15 -1.75 15.11
C VAL A 38 -2.46 -1.20 15.66
N GLN A 39 -2.37 -0.19 16.53
CA GLN A 39 -3.56 0.45 17.07
C GLN A 39 -4.15 1.45 16.08
N VAL A 40 -5.41 1.26 15.70
CA VAL A 40 -6.16 2.19 14.86
C VAL A 40 -6.86 3.22 15.74
N HIS A 41 -6.51 4.49 15.58
CA HIS A 41 -7.15 5.62 16.26
C HIS A 41 -8.39 6.12 15.53
N SER A 42 -8.38 6.11 14.20
CA SER A 42 -9.54 6.51 13.40
C SER A 42 -9.54 5.86 12.03
N LEU A 43 -10.74 5.72 11.48
CA LEU A 43 -11.01 5.31 10.11
C LEU A 43 -11.81 6.43 9.43
N GLY A 44 -11.28 6.94 8.33
CA GLY A 44 -11.93 7.95 7.49
C GLY A 44 -12.25 7.40 6.10
N LEU A 45 -13.41 7.78 5.57
CA LEU A 45 -13.79 7.56 4.18
C LEU A 45 -13.78 8.92 3.46
N GLY A 46 -13.14 8.99 2.30
CA GLY A 46 -13.14 10.17 1.45
C GLY A 46 -14.55 10.51 0.97
N VAL A 47 -14.80 11.79 0.65
CA VAL A 47 -16.13 12.29 0.25
C VAL A 47 -16.68 11.58 -0.98
N THR A 48 -15.82 11.19 -1.93
CA THR A 48 -16.21 10.44 -3.13
C THR A 48 -16.39 8.94 -2.89
N GLY A 49 -16.07 8.44 -1.68
CA GLY A 49 -16.13 7.01 -1.37
C GLY A 49 -15.08 6.19 -2.11
N GLU A 50 -13.99 6.81 -2.58
CA GLU A 50 -12.88 6.16 -3.30
C GLU A 50 -11.58 6.15 -2.50
N THR A 51 -11.54 6.87 -1.37
CA THR A 51 -10.39 6.95 -0.48
C THR A 51 -10.74 6.38 0.89
N LEU A 52 -9.82 5.61 1.45
CA LEU A 52 -9.87 5.04 2.79
C LEU A 52 -8.63 5.49 3.56
N GLU A 53 -8.83 5.93 4.79
CA GLU A 53 -7.76 6.45 5.63
C GLU A 53 -7.77 5.81 7.00
N TYR A 54 -6.61 5.33 7.44
CA TYR A 54 -6.37 4.88 8.80
C TYR A 54 -5.37 5.80 9.47
N MET A 55 -5.74 6.33 10.62
CA MET A 55 -4.78 6.91 11.56
C MET A 55 -4.41 5.84 12.58
N THR A 56 -3.11 5.59 12.75
CA THR A 56 -2.58 4.59 13.67
C THR A 56 -1.52 5.19 14.58
N ASP A 57 -1.15 4.44 15.61
CA ASP A 57 -0.02 4.73 16.51
C ASP A 57 1.34 4.81 15.78
N HIS A 58 1.47 4.19 14.61
CA HIS A 58 2.66 4.26 13.75
C HIS A 58 2.59 5.34 12.67
N GLY A 59 1.41 5.89 12.39
CA GLY A 59 1.24 7.00 11.46
C GLY A 59 -0.05 6.91 10.64
N ARG A 60 0.02 7.38 9.39
CA ARG A 60 -1.14 7.47 8.49
C ARG A 60 -1.03 6.49 7.35
N LEU A 61 -2.08 5.72 7.12
CA LEU A 61 -2.24 4.86 5.95
C LEU A 61 -3.40 5.39 5.11
N THR A 62 -3.17 5.58 3.82
CA THR A 62 -4.19 5.97 2.86
C THR A 62 -4.24 4.94 1.75
N LEU A 63 -5.45 4.51 1.38
CA LEU A 63 -5.73 3.72 0.21
C LEU A 63 -6.70 4.48 -0.68
N GLU A 64 -6.48 4.45 -1.99
CA GLU A 64 -7.35 5.09 -2.95
C GLU A 64 -7.57 4.16 -4.13
N ILE A 65 -8.83 3.91 -4.50
CA ILE A 65 -9.16 3.13 -5.69
C ILE A 65 -9.46 4.09 -6.84
N ARG A 66 -8.83 3.86 -7.99
CA ARG A 66 -9.05 4.66 -9.20
C ARG A 66 -9.39 3.75 -10.36
N GLY A 67 -10.43 4.10 -11.11
CA GLY A 67 -10.67 3.57 -12.44
C GLY A 67 -9.93 4.41 -13.47
N THR A 68 -9.36 3.76 -14.48
CA THR A 68 -8.86 4.42 -15.69
C THR A 68 -9.91 4.28 -16.80
N GLU A 69 -9.86 5.17 -17.79
CA GLU A 69 -10.80 5.15 -18.93
C GLU A 69 -10.79 3.82 -19.69
N ASP A 70 -9.64 3.13 -19.70
CA ASP A 70 -9.46 1.81 -20.31
C ASP A 70 -10.06 0.65 -19.47
N GLY A 71 -10.83 0.96 -18.41
CA GLY A 71 -11.45 -0.01 -17.52
C GLY A 71 -10.48 -0.69 -16.54
N THR A 72 -9.19 -0.32 -16.57
CA THR A 72 -8.21 -0.82 -15.60
C THR A 72 -8.43 -0.15 -14.26
N ARG A 73 -8.46 -0.93 -13.17
CA ARG A 73 -8.54 -0.43 -11.80
C ARG A 73 -7.18 -0.46 -11.13
N GLN A 74 -6.89 0.57 -10.34
CA GLN A 74 -5.67 0.70 -9.58
C GLN A 74 -6.01 1.02 -8.12
N ILE A 75 -5.27 0.43 -7.18
CA ILE A 75 -5.29 0.78 -5.78
C ILE A 75 -3.96 1.46 -5.43
N ASP A 76 -4.01 2.75 -5.15
CA ASP A 76 -2.89 3.51 -4.63
C ASP A 76 -2.84 3.36 -3.11
N ILE A 77 -1.66 3.00 -2.58
CA ILE A 77 -1.43 2.76 -1.16
C ILE A 77 -0.31 3.68 -0.73
N ALA A 78 -0.52 4.44 0.34
CA ALA A 78 0.47 5.31 0.95
C ALA A 78 0.54 5.07 2.45
N CYS A 79 1.72 4.69 2.95
CA CYS A 79 2.01 4.54 4.37
C CYS A 79 2.99 5.64 4.79
N THR A 80 2.55 6.51 5.68
CA THR A 80 3.33 7.64 6.20
C THR A 80 3.62 7.39 7.67
N ALA A 81 4.86 7.05 8.00
CA ALA A 81 5.29 6.89 9.39
C ALA A 81 5.56 8.26 10.02
N LEU A 82 4.99 8.52 11.21
CA LEU A 82 5.12 9.80 11.93
C LEU A 82 6.25 9.81 12.97
N VAL A 83 6.77 8.64 13.37
CA VAL A 83 7.81 8.54 14.40
C VAL A 83 9.22 8.60 13.80
N ARG A 84 10.07 9.49 14.32
CA ARG A 84 11.52 9.57 14.00
C ARG A 84 12.17 8.20 14.21
N GLY A 85 12.78 7.66 13.16
CA GLY A 85 13.49 6.38 13.19
C GLY A 85 12.67 5.18 12.70
N ASN A 86 11.37 5.34 12.42
CA ASN A 86 10.49 4.22 12.10
C ASN A 86 10.14 4.07 10.60
N ARG A 87 11.07 4.47 9.72
CA ARG A 87 10.93 4.33 8.26
C ARG A 87 10.63 2.88 7.85
N GLU A 88 11.20 1.94 8.58
CA GLU A 88 11.07 0.52 8.30
C GLU A 88 9.64 0.03 8.52
N VAL A 89 8.98 0.43 9.61
CA VAL A 89 7.57 0.07 9.87
C VAL A 89 6.65 0.58 8.77
N GLY A 90 6.81 1.84 8.32
CA GLY A 90 6.01 2.36 7.20
C GLY A 90 6.19 1.55 5.90
N ARG A 91 7.42 1.05 5.64
CA ARG A 91 7.69 0.16 4.49
C ARG A 91 7.09 -1.23 4.68
N GLN A 92 7.25 -1.81 5.86
CA GLN A 92 6.74 -3.14 6.20
C GLN A 92 5.21 -3.16 6.14
N LEU A 93 4.53 -2.15 6.70
CA LEU A 93 3.07 -2.03 6.61
C LEU A 93 2.60 -1.95 5.15
N CYS A 94 3.23 -1.09 4.35
CA CYS A 94 2.89 -0.97 2.93
C CYS A 94 3.10 -2.29 2.19
N PHE A 95 4.21 -2.98 2.46
CA PHE A 95 4.51 -4.30 1.89
C PHE A 95 3.45 -5.34 2.27
N GLN A 96 3.09 -5.43 3.55
CA GLN A 96 2.13 -6.42 4.04
C GLN A 96 0.73 -6.18 3.44
N ILE A 97 0.30 -4.92 3.31
CA ILE A 97 -0.97 -4.57 2.67
C ILE A 97 -0.98 -5.02 1.21
N VAL A 98 0.08 -4.70 0.45
CA VAL A 98 0.20 -5.12 -0.95
C VAL A 98 0.20 -6.64 -1.06
N ARG A 99 0.97 -7.35 -0.22
CA ARG A 99 0.98 -8.82 -0.14
C ARG A 99 -0.41 -9.39 0.12
N ARG A 100 -1.17 -8.76 1.01
CA ARG A 100 -2.54 -9.21 1.34
C ARG A 100 -3.49 -8.98 0.18
N LEU A 101 -3.35 -7.89 -0.56
CA LEU A 101 -4.10 -7.65 -1.79
C LEU A 101 -3.78 -8.70 -2.84
N ILE A 102 -2.50 -8.97 -3.11
CA ILE A 102 -2.08 -10.05 -4.05
C ILE A 102 -2.72 -11.39 -3.68
N ALA A 103 -2.80 -11.72 -2.38
CA ALA A 103 -3.39 -12.98 -1.93
C ALA A 103 -4.92 -13.02 -2.00
N ARG A 104 -5.60 -11.87 -2.09
CA ARG A 104 -7.07 -11.76 -2.05
C ARG A 104 -7.68 -11.38 -3.39
N THR A 105 -6.88 -10.85 -4.32
CA THR A 105 -7.37 -10.38 -5.61
C THR A 105 -6.39 -10.67 -6.74
N LYS A 106 -6.91 -10.66 -7.97
CA LYS A 106 -6.07 -10.77 -9.16
C LYS A 106 -5.39 -9.43 -9.42
N VAL A 107 -4.12 -9.36 -9.07
CA VAL A 107 -3.24 -8.23 -9.36
C VAL A 107 -2.50 -8.52 -10.66
N SER A 108 -2.41 -7.55 -11.56
CA SER A 108 -1.64 -7.67 -12.80
C SER A 108 -0.20 -7.18 -12.62
N SER A 109 0.00 -6.11 -11.85
CA SER A 109 1.34 -5.57 -11.55
C SER A 109 1.32 -4.64 -10.34
N ILE A 110 2.48 -4.47 -9.72
CA ILE A 110 2.70 -3.53 -8.62
C ILE A 110 3.79 -2.55 -9.02
N TYR A 111 3.55 -1.26 -8.88
CA TYR A 111 4.60 -0.26 -8.92
C TYR A 111 5.01 0.12 -7.50
N TRP A 112 6.25 -0.16 -7.13
CA TRP A 112 6.79 0.08 -5.80
C TRP A 112 7.66 1.33 -5.78
N GLN A 113 7.20 2.41 -5.12
CA GLN A 113 7.89 3.70 -5.16
C GLN A 113 9.31 3.70 -4.57
N PRO A 114 9.62 2.98 -3.46
CA PRO A 114 10.96 2.98 -2.89
C PRO A 114 12.06 2.53 -3.87
N THR A 115 11.78 1.56 -4.74
CA THR A 115 12.71 1.10 -5.77
C THR A 115 12.41 1.66 -7.16
N ARG A 116 11.25 2.30 -7.34
CA ARG A 116 10.72 2.82 -8.61
C ARG A 116 10.61 1.75 -9.69
N GLN A 117 10.27 0.54 -9.29
CA GLN A 117 10.16 -0.61 -10.19
C GLN A 117 8.72 -1.06 -10.32
N ARG A 118 8.39 -1.54 -11.52
CA ARG A 118 7.18 -2.34 -11.76
C ARG A 118 7.55 -3.80 -11.56
N ILE A 119 6.83 -4.46 -10.67
CA ILE A 119 7.11 -5.80 -10.16
C ILE A 119 5.87 -6.64 -10.42
N VAL A 120 6.05 -7.85 -10.93
CA VAL A 120 4.96 -8.81 -11.08
C VAL A 120 4.59 -9.38 -9.72
N PRO A 121 3.32 -9.74 -9.45
CA PRO A 121 2.88 -10.15 -8.11
C PRO A 121 3.65 -11.34 -7.52
N THR A 122 4.12 -12.27 -8.36
CA THR A 122 4.92 -13.42 -7.94
C THR A 122 6.27 -13.05 -7.35
N ASP A 123 6.82 -11.92 -7.81
CA ASP A 123 8.18 -11.46 -7.48
C ASP A 123 8.13 -10.37 -6.39
N PHE A 124 6.93 -10.07 -5.87
CA PHE A 124 6.76 -9.10 -4.80
C PHE A 124 7.11 -9.73 -3.44
N THR A 125 8.41 -9.86 -3.18
CA THR A 125 8.97 -10.37 -1.91
C THR A 125 9.71 -9.29 -1.14
N TRP A 126 9.86 -9.45 0.18
CA TRP A 126 10.56 -8.43 0.99
C TRP A 126 12.03 -8.25 0.56
N ALA A 127 12.72 -9.36 0.27
CA ALA A 127 14.13 -9.35 -0.13
C ALA A 127 14.36 -8.56 -1.43
N ASP A 128 13.45 -8.70 -2.41
CA ASP A 128 13.55 -7.99 -3.70
C ASP A 128 13.29 -6.48 -3.57
N LEU A 129 12.58 -6.06 -2.52
CA LEU A 129 12.18 -4.67 -2.28
C LEU A 129 13.15 -3.90 -1.38
N GLU A 130 14.07 -4.60 -0.71
CA GLU A 130 15.18 -4.00 0.04
C GLU A 130 16.33 -3.57 -0.87
N ALA A 131 16.54 -4.28 -1.99
CA ALA A 131 17.54 -3.92 -2.97
C ALA A 131 17.21 -2.56 -3.61
N ALA A 132 18.10 -1.58 -3.44
CA ALA A 132 18.06 -0.35 -4.24
C ALA A 132 17.97 -0.73 -5.72
N PRO A 133 17.33 0.08 -6.60
CA PRO A 133 17.34 -0.19 -8.02
C PRO A 133 18.79 -0.42 -8.41
N LYS A 134 19.11 -1.61 -8.94
CA LYS A 134 20.38 -1.82 -9.62
C LYS A 134 20.38 -0.74 -10.70
N ARG A 135 21.03 0.39 -10.45
CA ARG A 135 21.41 1.33 -11.51
C ARG A 135 22.01 0.41 -12.54
N LEU A 136 21.42 0.37 -13.74
CA LEU A 136 22.04 -0.29 -14.87
C LEU A 136 23.47 0.25 -14.87
N ALA A 137 24.41 -0.61 -14.48
CA ALA A 137 25.81 -0.29 -14.54
C ALA A 137 26.03 0.08 -16.01
N SER A 138 26.29 1.37 -16.22
CA SER A 138 26.64 1.93 -17.51
C SER A 138 28.10 1.59 -17.76
#